data_AF-A0A7C7JY14-F1
#
_entry.id   AF-A0A7C7JY14-F1
#
_cell.length_a   1.000
_cell.length_b   1.000
_cell.length_c   1.000
_cell.angle_alpha   90.00
_cell.angle_beta   90.00
_cell.angle_gamma   90.00
#
_symmetry.space_group_name_H-M   'P 1'
#
loop_
_entity.id
_entity.type
_entity.pdbx_description
1 polymer ?
#
loop_
_entity_poly.entity_id
_entity_poly.type
_entity_poly.pdbx_seq_one_letter_code
_entity_poly.pdbx_strand_id
1 'polypeptide(L)'
;MYRWEGQVAVLNMDGSPGYKELFPEPPSGGDTCADAGVLGMLPNIIGNIQAMEVVKLIIGIEPNLVGKLLIYDGMNHSTQIIQL
;
A
#
# COMPACT_ATOMS: atom_id res chain seq x y z
N MET A 1 -14.90 6.85 -1.41
CA MET A 1 -13.96 6.81 -0.27
C MET A 1 -12.52 6.65 -0.76
N TYR A 2 -12.21 5.68 -1.63
CA TYR A 2 -10.85 5.40 -2.13
C TYR A 2 -10.23 6.40 -3.12
N ARG A 3 -10.93 7.45 -3.58
CA ARG A 3 -10.43 8.34 -4.64
C ARG A 3 -9.12 9.07 -4.28
N TRP A 4 -8.93 9.32 -2.98
CA TRP A 4 -7.79 10.06 -2.43
C TRP A 4 -6.90 9.20 -1.54
N GLU A 5 -7.23 7.93 -1.37
CA GLU A 5 -6.53 7.04 -0.46
C GLU A 5 -5.60 6.11 -1.23
N GLY A 6 -4.36 5.98 -0.78
CA GLY A 6 -3.43 5.00 -1.30
C GLY A 6 -2.91 4.11 -0.17
N GLN A 7 -2.66 2.84 -0.49
CA GLN A 7 -2.21 1.85 0.48
C GLN A 7 -0.93 1.17 -0.01
N VAL A 8 0.01 0.91 0.90
CA VAL A 8 1.29 0.23 0.60
C VAL A 8 1.77 -0.58 1.79
N ALA A 9 2.28 -1.79 1.51
CA ALA A 9 2.84 -2.72 2.49
C ALA A 9 4.00 -3.50 1.85
N VAL A 10 4.92 -3.99 2.68
CA VAL A 10 5.92 -5.01 2.30
C VAL A 10 5.49 -6.33 2.93
N LEU A 11 5.19 -7.30 2.07
CA LEU A 11 4.60 -8.59 2.43
C LEU A 11 5.56 -9.74 2.11
N ASN A 12 5.33 -10.91 2.70
CA ASN A 12 6.14 -12.12 2.48
C ASN A 12 7.63 -11.96 2.80
N MET A 13 7.95 -11.10 3.77
CA MET A 13 9.33 -10.87 4.24
C MET A 13 9.41 -11.09 5.74
N ASP A 14 10.47 -11.73 6.23
CA ASP A 14 10.75 -11.92 7.66
C ASP A 14 9.58 -12.51 8.47
N GLY A 15 8.81 -13.40 7.84
CA GLY A 15 7.64 -14.04 8.47
C GLY A 15 6.39 -13.16 8.53
N SER A 16 6.40 -11.97 7.91
CA SER A 16 5.21 -11.14 7.78
C SER A 16 4.12 -11.81 6.93
N PRO A 17 2.83 -11.49 7.18
CA PRO A 17 1.72 -11.98 6.38
C PRO A 17 1.91 -11.69 4.89
N GLY A 18 1.44 -12.61 4.05
CA GLY A 18 1.33 -12.41 2.62
C GLY A 18 0.01 -11.75 2.23
N TYR A 19 -0.14 -11.46 0.93
CA TYR A 19 -1.35 -10.85 0.40
C TYR A 19 -2.59 -11.73 0.61
N LYS A 20 -2.43 -13.07 0.61
CA LYS A 20 -3.54 -14.01 0.77
C LYS A 20 -3.99 -14.11 2.23
N GLU A 21 -3.09 -13.93 3.19
CA GLU A 21 -3.42 -13.87 4.61
C GLU A 21 -4.23 -12.61 4.92
N LEU A 22 -3.93 -11.50 4.23
CA LEU A 22 -4.66 -10.23 4.34
C LEU A 22 -6.01 -10.25 3.64
N PHE A 23 -6.07 -10.87 2.45
CA PHE A 23 -7.25 -10.94 1.60
C PHE A 23 -7.53 -12.41 1.24
N PRO A 24 -8.04 -13.21 2.20
CA PRO A 24 -8.21 -14.65 2.02
C PRO A 24 -9.27 -15.00 0.99
N GLU A 25 -10.33 -14.19 0.93
CA GLU A 25 -11.39 -14.31 -0.07
C GLU A 25 -11.17 -13.29 -1.19
N PRO A 26 -11.36 -13.67 -2.47
CA PRO A 26 -11.31 -12.72 -3.56
C PRO A 26 -12.35 -11.61 -3.34
N PRO A 27 -12.02 -10.35 -3.64
CA PRO A 27 -12.95 -9.25 -3.44
C PRO A 27 -14.25 -9.49 -4.21
N SER A 28 -15.37 -9.54 -3.51
CA SER A 28 -16.69 -9.81 -4.05
C SER A 28 -17.27 -8.58 -4.74
N GLY A 29 -16.74 -8.25 -5.93
CA GLY A 29 -17.18 -7.08 -6.68
C GLY A 29 -16.74 -5.76 -6.06
N GLY A 30 -16.68 -4.73 -6.91
CA GLY A 30 -16.32 -3.36 -6.55
C GLY A 30 -16.40 -2.47 -7.79
N ASP A 31 -16.58 -1.17 -7.58
CA ASP A 31 -16.56 -0.19 -8.67
C ASP A 31 -15.25 -0.34 -9.44
N THR A 32 -15.33 -0.46 -10.76
CA THR A 32 -14.13 -0.52 -11.58
C THR A 32 -13.43 0.86 -11.52
N CYS A 33 -12.10 0.89 -11.62
CA CYS A 33 -11.33 2.15 -11.75
C CYS A 33 -11.87 3.07 -12.87
N ALA A 34 -12.67 2.54 -13.80
CA ALA A 34 -13.29 3.28 -14.89
C ALA A 34 -14.37 4.28 -14.44
N ASP A 35 -15.03 4.07 -13.29
CA ASP A 35 -16.18 4.90 -12.89
C ASP A 35 -15.83 6.01 -11.87
N ALA A 36 -14.80 5.81 -11.03
CA ALA A 36 -14.45 6.76 -9.96
C ALA A 36 -13.36 7.79 -10.33
N GLY A 37 -12.48 7.43 -11.26
CA GLY A 37 -11.28 8.20 -11.64
C GLY A 37 -10.24 8.30 -10.52
N VAL A 38 -8.98 7.96 -10.78
CA VAL A 38 -7.86 8.15 -9.84
C VAL A 38 -7.01 9.34 -10.28
N LEU A 39 -6.72 10.26 -9.38
CA LEU A 39 -5.82 11.37 -9.66
C LEU A 39 -4.40 10.83 -9.81
N GLY A 40 -3.77 11.00 -10.98
CA GLY A 40 -2.45 10.41 -11.28
C GLY A 40 -1.33 10.74 -10.30
N MET A 41 -1.47 11.82 -9.51
CA MET A 41 -0.56 12.15 -8.41
C MET A 41 -0.56 11.09 -7.30
N LEU A 42 -1.71 10.50 -6.97
CA LEU A 42 -1.84 9.52 -5.90
C LEU A 42 -1.06 8.22 -6.16
N PRO A 43 -1.23 7.51 -7.31
CA PRO A 43 -0.41 6.34 -7.60
C PRO A 43 1.07 6.69 -7.80
N ASN A 44 1.41 7.94 -8.17
CA ASN A 44 2.80 8.40 -8.21
C ASN A 44 3.41 8.48 -6.81
N ILE A 45 2.70 9.06 -5.83
CA ILE A 45 3.11 9.08 -4.42
C ILE A 45 3.30 7.66 -3.90
N ILE A 46 2.31 6.79 -4.10
CA ILE A 46 2.37 5.40 -3.65
C ILE A 46 3.50 4.63 -4.33
N GLY A 47 3.70 4.82 -5.65
CA GLY A 47 4.79 4.21 -6.39
C GLY A 47 6.17 4.65 -5.90
N ASN A 48 6.35 5.91 -5.51
CA ASN A 48 7.60 6.37 -4.90
C ASN A 48 7.84 5.76 -3.51
N ILE A 49 6.79 5.56 -2.71
CA ILE A 49 6.92 4.85 -1.42
C ILE A 49 7.32 3.39 -1.66
N GLN A 50 6.68 2.71 -2.60
CA GLN A 50 7.05 1.34 -3.01
C GLN A 50 8.52 1.28 -3.47
N ALA A 51 8.94 2.19 -4.33
CA ALA A 51 10.32 2.26 -4.81
C ALA A 51 11.31 2.47 -3.65
N MET A 52 10.97 3.29 -2.67
CA MET A 52 11.81 3.51 -1.48
C MET A 52 11.95 2.23 -0.63
N GLU A 53 10.88 1.48 -0.41
CA GLU A 53 10.96 0.18 0.28
C GLU A 53 11.83 -0.82 -0.51
N VAL A 54 11.70 -0.85 -1.83
CA VAL A 54 12.51 -1.72 -2.71
C VAL A 54 13.99 -1.34 -2.68
N VAL A 55 14.32 -0.04 -2.70
CA VAL A 55 15.72 0.41 -2.58
C VAL A 55 16.33 -0.07 -1.27
N LYS A 56 15.61 0.04 -0.15
CA LYS A 56 16.07 -0.48 1.15
C LYS A 56 16.37 -1.96 1.10
N LEU A 57 15.48 -2.76 0.51
CA LEU A 57 15.72 -4.20 0.28
C LEU A 57 17.03 -4.46 -0.48
N ILE A 58 17.25 -3.75 -1.59
CA ILE A 58 18.41 -3.95 -2.46
C ILE A 58 19.72 -3.66 -1.73
N ILE A 59 19.74 -2.64 -0.87
CA ILE A 59 20.94 -2.21 -0.15
C ILE A 59 21.08 -2.85 1.24
N GLY A 60 20.22 -3.80 1.61
CA GLY A 60 20.28 -4.52 2.88
C GLY A 60 19.82 -3.71 4.09
N ILE A 61 18.99 -2.70 3.90
CA ILE A 61 18.28 -1.99 4.98
C ILE A 61 16.90 -2.61 5.14
N GLU A 62 16.53 -2.95 6.38
CA GLU A 62 15.20 -3.48 6.67
C GLU A 62 14.11 -2.45 6.27
N PRO A 63 13.13 -2.82 5.45
CA PRO A 63 12.04 -1.92 5.08
C PRO A 63 11.18 -1.57 6.28
N ASN A 64 10.64 -0.35 6.30
CA ASN A 64 9.85 0.12 7.43
C ASN A 64 8.46 -0.53 7.44
N LEU A 65 7.99 -0.94 6.27
CA LEU A 65 6.64 -1.44 6.02
C LEU A 65 6.53 -2.98 6.02
N VAL A 66 7.56 -3.70 6.47
CA VAL A 66 7.45 -5.15 6.70
C VAL A 66 6.36 -5.40 7.75
N GLY A 67 5.36 -6.22 7.41
CA GLY A 67 4.23 -6.54 8.29
C GLY A 67 3.35 -5.34 8.67
N LYS A 68 3.39 -4.27 7.88
CA LYS A 68 2.64 -3.03 8.15
C LYS A 68 1.95 -2.54 6.89
N LEU A 69 0.72 -2.04 7.05
CA LEU A 69 -0.01 -1.33 6.02
C LEU A 69 0.05 0.17 6.30
N LEU A 70 0.71 0.90 5.42
CA LEU A 70 0.64 2.36 5.38
C LEU A 70 -0.59 2.76 4.55
N ILE A 71 -1.47 3.54 5.16
CA ILE A 71 -2.61 4.20 4.52
C ILE A 71 -2.26 5.68 4.41
N TYR A 72 -2.30 6.22 3.20
CA TYR A 72 -2.07 7.62 2.90
C TYR A 72 -3.38 8.27 2.45
N ASP A 73 -3.82 9.29 3.18
CA ASP A 73 -4.96 10.14 2.83
C ASP A 73 -4.47 11.38 2.10
N GLY A 74 -4.66 11.42 0.78
CA GLY A 74 -4.28 12.53 -0.09
C GLY A 74 -5.17 13.77 0.04
N MET A 75 -6.30 13.73 0.74
CA MET A 75 -7.12 14.91 1.02
C MET A 75 -6.51 15.74 2.15
N ASN A 76 -6.04 15.07 3.20
CA ASN A 76 -5.50 15.72 4.40
C ASN A 76 -3.97 15.64 4.51
N HIS A 77 -3.31 14.96 3.57
CA HIS A 77 -1.88 14.63 3.62
C HIS A 77 -1.49 13.93 4.94
N SER A 78 -2.38 13.08 5.45
CA SER A 78 -2.13 12.32 6.68
C SER A 78 -1.78 10.86 6.36
N THR A 79 -1.09 10.22 7.30
CA THR A 79 -0.69 8.81 7.18
C THR A 79 -1.11 8.05 8.43
N GLN A 80 -1.62 6.84 8.23
CA GLN A 80 -1.91 5.88 9.29
C GLN A 80 -1.16 4.58 9.02
N ILE A 81 -0.62 3.95 10.07
CA ILE A 81 0.02 2.64 9.98
C ILE A 81 -0.81 1.63 10.76
N ILE A 82 -1.11 0.50 10.13
CA ILE A 82 -1.77 -0.66 10.73
C ILE A 82 -0.76 -1.82 10.76
N GLN A 83 -0.69 -2.54 11.88
CA GLN A 83 0.10 -3.77 12.00
C GLN A 83 -0.69 -4.93 11.40
N LEU A 84 -0.04 -5.76 10.58
CA LEU A 84 -0.65 -6.86 9.84
C LEU A 84 -0.46 -8.21 10.53
#